data_AF-A0A1X7ILC6-F1
#
_entry.id   AF-A0A1X7ILC6-F1
#
_cell.length_a   1.000
_cell.length_b   1.000
_cell.length_c   1.000
_cell.angle_alpha   90.00
_cell.angle_beta   90.00
_cell.angle_gamma   90.00
#
_symmetry.space_group_name_H-M   'P 1'
#
loop_
_entity.id
_entity.type
_entity.pdbx_description
1 polymer ?
#
loop_
_entity_poly.entity_id
_entity_poly.type
_entity_poly.pdbx_seq_one_letter_code
_entity_poly.pdbx_strand_id
1 'polypeptide(L)'
;MKTKLILSALLLSSFTFFGCNNEKPNYTGYWKGEADMIFEVLTENNVDYTIRNVNGDLTAKYENNALRGKNSLNMDILMRVKGDSAYYEFGEDESGKIVTGYMRISKDEYDKIFKAQSEAKNSYN
;
A
#
# COMPACT_ATOMS: atom_id res chain seq x y z
N MET A 1 -47.70 42.69 -13.92
CA MET A 1 -46.62 41.83 -13.41
C MET A 1 -46.58 40.53 -14.22
N LYS A 2 -45.55 40.30 -15.05
CA LYS A 2 -45.22 38.97 -15.60
C LYS A 2 -43.71 38.90 -15.81
N THR A 3 -43.00 38.50 -14.77
CA THR A 3 -41.54 38.33 -14.74
C THR A 3 -41.19 37.12 -15.61
N LYS A 4 -40.42 37.31 -16.69
CA LYS A 4 -39.92 36.20 -17.52
C LYS A 4 -38.62 35.69 -16.89
N LEU A 5 -38.67 34.45 -16.42
CA LEU A 5 -37.54 33.69 -15.89
C LEU A 5 -36.47 33.50 -16.98
N ILE A 6 -35.25 33.92 -16.67
CA ILE A 6 -34.05 33.61 -17.45
C ILE A 6 -33.69 32.16 -17.12
N LEU A 7 -33.87 31.26 -18.09
CA LEU A 7 -33.50 29.86 -17.95
C LEU A 7 -32.07 29.68 -18.46
N SER A 8 -31.12 29.79 -17.54
CA SER A 8 -29.69 29.55 -17.77
C SER A 8 -29.44 28.05 -17.93
N ALA A 9 -29.38 27.55 -19.16
CA ALA A 9 -28.96 26.18 -19.45
C ALA A 9 -27.56 26.18 -20.08
N LEU A 10 -26.54 26.42 -19.26
CA LEU A 10 -25.16 26.04 -19.56
C LEU A 10 -24.88 24.71 -18.84
N LEU A 11 -25.31 23.61 -19.45
CA LEU A 11 -24.79 22.29 -19.12
C LEU A 11 -23.39 22.18 -19.74
N LEU A 12 -22.38 22.64 -19.02
CA LEU A 12 -21.00 22.20 -19.27
C LEU A 12 -20.91 20.73 -18.85
N SER A 13 -21.15 19.83 -19.80
CA SER A 13 -20.71 18.45 -19.71
C SER A 13 -19.20 18.41 -19.95
N SER A 14 -18.42 18.88 -18.98
CA SER A 14 -17.00 18.55 -18.89
C SER A 14 -16.90 17.09 -18.45
N PHE A 15 -16.96 16.19 -19.43
CA PHE A 15 -16.37 14.85 -19.31
C PHE A 15 -14.86 15.05 -19.14
N THR A 16 -14.42 15.24 -17.90
CA THR A 16 -13.00 15.17 -17.58
C THR A 16 -12.56 13.74 -17.82
N PHE A 17 -11.81 13.57 -18.91
CA PHE A 17 -10.97 12.45 -19.23
C PHE A 17 -10.47 11.74 -17.97
N PHE A 18 -10.84 10.47 -17.80
CA PHE A 18 -10.05 9.54 -16.99
C PHE A 18 -8.72 9.37 -17.71
N GLY A 19 -7.76 10.23 -17.37
CA GLY A 19 -6.37 10.03 -17.76
C GLY A 19 -5.93 8.68 -17.21
N CYS A 20 -5.58 7.75 -18.10
CA CYS A 20 -4.75 6.61 -17.75
C CYS A 20 -3.42 7.17 -17.25
N ASN A 21 -3.33 7.43 -15.95
CA ASN A 21 -2.10 7.89 -15.34
C ASN A 21 -1.14 6.70 -15.35
N ASN A 22 -0.15 6.72 -16.25
CA ASN A 22 0.98 5.79 -16.27
C ASN A 22 1.98 6.09 -15.13
N GLU A 23 1.54 6.79 -14.09
CA GLU A 23 2.36 7.10 -12.93
C GLU A 23 2.59 5.85 -12.10
N LYS A 24 3.84 5.65 -11.67
CA LYS A 24 4.22 4.59 -10.76
C LYS A 24 3.35 4.68 -9.49
N PRO A 25 2.76 3.57 -9.00
CA PRO A 25 1.98 3.58 -7.78
C PRO A 25 2.77 4.13 -6.60
N ASN A 26 2.11 4.86 -5.70
CA ASN A 26 2.75 5.33 -4.46
C ASN A 26 2.78 4.22 -3.40
N TYR A 27 3.93 3.57 -3.30
CA TYR A 27 4.18 2.50 -2.33
C TYR A 27 4.45 3.00 -0.91
N THR A 28 5.03 4.19 -0.78
CA THR A 28 5.48 4.74 0.50
C THR A 28 4.30 4.97 1.45
N GLY A 29 4.51 4.71 2.73
CA GLY A 29 3.52 4.90 3.80
C GLY A 29 3.24 3.63 4.59
N TYR A 30 2.08 3.62 5.25
CA TYR A 30 1.72 2.61 6.25
C TYR A 30 0.58 1.74 5.76
N TRP A 31 0.72 0.43 5.95
CA TRP A 31 -0.19 -0.56 5.40
C TRP A 31 -0.63 -1.53 6.49
N LYS A 32 -1.92 -1.92 6.44
CA LYS A 32 -2.53 -2.87 7.37
C LYS A 32 -3.32 -3.94 6.62
N GLY A 33 -3.04 -5.19 6.93
CA GLY A 33 -3.77 -6.35 6.46
C GLY A 33 -4.60 -6.97 7.59
N GLU A 34 -5.05 -8.20 7.34
CA GLU A 34 -5.79 -8.99 8.33
C GLU A 34 -4.95 -9.26 9.60
N ALA A 35 -5.63 -9.53 10.71
CA ALA A 35 -5.03 -9.86 12.00
C ALA A 35 -3.97 -8.84 12.48
N ASP A 36 -4.20 -7.55 12.22
CA ASP A 36 -3.30 -6.43 12.54
C ASP A 36 -1.88 -6.58 11.95
N MET A 37 -1.70 -7.37 10.89
CA MET A 37 -0.44 -7.39 10.16
C MET A 37 -0.17 -6.01 9.56
N ILE A 38 0.90 -5.35 10.00
CA ILE A 38 1.26 -4.02 9.53
C ILE A 38 2.68 -3.97 8.99
N PHE A 39 2.91 -3.05 8.06
CA PHE A 39 4.25 -2.68 7.62
C PHE A 39 4.32 -1.22 7.17
N GLU A 40 5.51 -0.64 7.27
CA GLU A 40 5.87 0.66 6.72
C GLU A 40 6.72 0.45 5.46
N VAL A 41 6.44 1.21 4.41
CA VAL A 41 7.28 1.27 3.21
C VAL A 41 7.97 2.62 3.15
N LEU A 42 9.30 2.58 3.13
CA LEU A 42 10.20 3.73 3.03
C LEU A 42 10.94 3.68 1.69
N THR A 43 11.40 4.84 1.21
CA THR A 43 12.30 4.92 0.07
C THR A 43 13.24 6.11 0.22
N GLU A 44 14.48 5.95 -0.20
CA GLU A 44 15.48 7.03 -0.19
C GLU A 44 15.57 7.74 -1.55
N ASN A 45 15.35 7.01 -2.66
CA ASN A 45 15.57 7.51 -4.02
C ASN A 45 14.50 7.09 -5.03
N ASN A 46 13.33 6.61 -4.59
CA ASN A 46 12.30 5.97 -5.43
C ASN A 46 12.77 4.74 -6.23
N VAL A 47 13.96 4.23 -5.92
CA VAL A 47 14.59 3.06 -6.55
C VAL A 47 14.64 1.92 -5.55
N ASP A 48 15.30 2.17 -4.42
CA ASP A 48 15.40 1.22 -3.32
C ASP A 48 14.31 1.52 -2.28
N TYR A 49 13.62 0.45 -1.88
CA TYR A 49 12.52 0.48 -0.92
C TYR A 49 12.88 -0.39 0.28
N THR A 50 12.48 0.07 1.45
CA THR A 50 12.55 -0.72 2.69
C THR A 50 11.13 -0.98 3.16
N ILE A 51 10.78 -2.25 3.30
CA ILE A 51 9.52 -2.71 3.88
C ILE A 51 9.84 -3.17 5.30
N ARG A 52 9.31 -2.46 6.30
CA ARG A 52 9.60 -2.66 7.72
C ARG A 52 8.38 -3.17 8.46
N ASN A 53 8.57 -4.17 9.31
CA ASN A 53 7.60 -4.57 10.32
C ASN A 53 8.30 -4.95 11.63
N VAL A 54 7.55 -5.45 12.62
CA VAL A 54 8.10 -5.86 13.93
C VAL A 54 9.08 -7.04 13.86
N ASN A 55 9.13 -7.75 12.73
CA ASN A 55 10.02 -8.88 12.48
C ASN A 55 11.32 -8.47 11.77
N GLY A 56 11.41 -7.24 11.27
CA GLY A 56 12.61 -6.67 10.67
C GLY A 56 12.35 -5.89 9.39
N ASP A 57 13.45 -5.56 8.73
CA ASP A 57 13.46 -4.79 7.48
C ASP A 57 13.74 -5.71 6.29
N LEU A 58 13.07 -5.41 5.18
CA LEU A 58 13.19 -6.10 3.91
C LEU A 58 13.50 -5.07 2.82
N THR A 59 14.56 -5.28 2.06
CA THR A 59 14.86 -4.44 0.90
C THR A 59 14.12 -4.94 -0.34
N ALA A 60 13.54 -4.01 -1.10
CA ALA A 60 12.83 -4.28 -2.34
C ALA A 60 13.15 -3.23 -3.41
N LYS A 61 12.96 -3.61 -4.68
CA LYS A 61 13.11 -2.75 -5.85
C LYS A 61 11.84 -2.73 -6.68
N TYR A 62 11.60 -1.62 -7.35
CA TYR A 62 10.46 -1.51 -8.26
C TYR A 62 10.79 -2.10 -9.64
N GLU A 63 10.16 -3.23 -9.95
CA GLU A 63 10.39 -4.00 -11.17
C GLU A 63 9.08 -4.62 -11.67
N ASN A 64 8.82 -4.58 -12.97
CA ASN A 64 7.63 -5.19 -13.59
C ASN A 64 6.29 -4.75 -12.94
N ASN A 65 6.17 -3.45 -12.65
CA ASN A 65 5.01 -2.82 -12.00
C ASN A 65 4.68 -3.39 -10.62
N ALA A 66 5.69 -3.75 -9.83
CA ALA A 66 5.57 -4.23 -8.45
C ALA A 66 6.83 -3.87 -7.65
N LEU A 67 6.74 -3.82 -6.31
CA LEU A 67 7.94 -3.95 -5.47
C LEU A 67 8.29 -5.43 -5.32
N ARG A 68 9.55 -5.77 -5.56
CA ARG A 68 10.08 -7.13 -5.52
C ARG A 68 11.33 -7.19 -4.66
N GLY A 69 11.52 -8.28 -3.95
CA GLY A 69 12.66 -8.50 -3.07
C GLY A 69 12.67 -9.91 -2.51
N LYS A 70 13.53 -10.16 -1.52
CA LYS A 70 13.61 -11.43 -0.81
C LYS A 70 13.75 -11.22 0.68
N ASN A 71 12.96 -11.95 1.47
CA ASN A 71 13.07 -11.90 2.93
C ASN A 71 14.28 -12.68 3.46
N SER A 72 14.45 -12.68 4.78
CA SER A 72 15.54 -13.38 5.48
C SER A 72 15.54 -14.90 5.26
N LEU A 73 14.42 -15.48 4.80
CA LEU A 73 14.28 -16.89 4.44
C LEU A 73 14.51 -17.14 2.94
N ASN A 74 15.03 -16.14 2.20
CA ASN A 74 15.26 -16.19 0.75
C ASN A 74 13.97 -16.44 -0.08
N MET A 75 12.79 -16.16 0.49
CA MET A 75 11.52 -16.27 -0.22
C MET A 75 11.24 -14.99 -1.01
N ASP A 76 10.77 -15.16 -2.24
CA ASP A 76 10.38 -14.05 -3.10
C ASP A 76 9.14 -13.34 -2.55
N ILE A 77 9.18 -12.01 -2.63
CA ILE A 77 8.07 -11.14 -2.26
C ILE A 77 7.64 -10.28 -3.45
N LEU A 78 6.35 -10.02 -3.54
CA LEU A 78 5.78 -9.14 -4.56
C LEU A 78 4.68 -8.29 -3.94
N MET A 79 4.82 -6.96 -4.01
CA MET A 79 3.79 -6.02 -3.60
C MET A 79 3.28 -5.23 -4.80
N ARG A 80 1.97 -5.08 -4.93
CA ARG A 80 1.37 -4.10 -5.84
C ARG A 80 0.40 -3.20 -5.13
N VAL A 81 0.32 -1.96 -5.60
CA VAL A 81 -0.52 -0.91 -5.04
C VAL A 81 -1.49 -0.40 -6.10
N LYS A 82 -2.73 -0.16 -5.68
CA LYS A 82 -3.76 0.54 -6.45
C LYS A 82 -4.50 1.50 -5.50
N GLY A 83 -4.14 2.78 -5.55
CA GLY A 83 -4.67 3.79 -4.64
C GLY A 83 -4.30 3.49 -3.18
N ASP A 84 -5.30 3.31 -2.33
CA ASP A 84 -5.17 3.00 -0.91
C ASP A 84 -5.30 1.51 -0.58
N SER A 85 -5.25 0.66 -1.61
CA SER A 85 -5.22 -0.79 -1.45
C SER A 85 -3.92 -1.36 -2.01
N ALA A 86 -3.41 -2.39 -1.37
CA ALA A 86 -2.28 -3.17 -1.83
C ALA A 86 -2.58 -4.66 -1.70
N TYR A 87 -1.87 -5.46 -2.49
CA TYR A 87 -1.75 -6.88 -2.23
C TYR A 87 -0.28 -7.22 -2.11
N TYR A 88 0.01 -8.12 -1.18
CA TYR A 88 1.34 -8.61 -0.90
C TYR A 88 1.33 -10.12 -1.08
N GLU A 89 2.29 -10.61 -1.85
CA GLU A 89 2.44 -12.01 -2.16
C GLU A 89 3.76 -12.50 -1.60
N PHE A 90 3.75 -13.64 -0.91
CA PHE A 90 4.94 -14.23 -0.31
C PHE A 90 4.91 -15.76 -0.42
N GLY A 91 6.09 -16.33 -0.65
CA GLY A 91 6.29 -17.77 -0.73
C GLY A 91 5.70 -18.35 -2.03
N GLU A 92 6.51 -19.09 -2.77
CA GLU A 92 6.01 -20.03 -3.78
C GLU A 92 6.60 -21.38 -3.37
N ASP A 93 5.79 -22.20 -2.70
CA ASP A 93 6.14 -23.57 -2.36
C ASP A 93 5.03 -24.55 -2.80
N GLU A 94 5.16 -25.82 -2.45
CA GLU A 94 4.20 -26.88 -2.82
C GLU A 94 2.75 -26.61 -2.36
N SER A 95 2.56 -25.71 -1.38
CA SER A 95 1.26 -25.27 -0.86
C SER A 95 0.68 -24.07 -1.62
N GLY A 96 1.42 -23.52 -2.58
CA GLY A 96 1.02 -22.40 -3.39
C GLY A 96 1.41 -21.04 -2.80
N LYS A 97 0.99 -19.99 -3.50
CA LYS A 97 1.38 -18.61 -3.22
C LYS A 97 0.44 -17.96 -2.21
N ILE A 98 1.00 -17.42 -1.13
CA ILE A 98 0.18 -16.72 -0.13
C ILE A 98 -0.02 -15.28 -0.58
N VAL A 99 -1.28 -14.87 -0.72
CA VAL A 99 -1.68 -13.53 -1.15
C VAL A 99 -2.52 -12.88 -0.05
N THR A 100 -2.05 -11.75 0.45
CA THR A 100 -2.72 -11.00 1.52
C THR A 100 -3.04 -9.59 1.04
N GLY A 101 -4.27 -9.14 1.30
CA GLY A 101 -4.72 -7.77 1.03
C GLY A 101 -4.32 -6.81 2.16
N TYR A 102 -4.00 -5.58 1.79
CA TYR A 102 -3.66 -4.51 2.71
C TYR A 102 -4.38 -3.22 2.32
N MET A 103 -4.72 -2.41 3.31
CA MET A 103 -5.22 -1.04 3.16
C MET A 103 -4.22 -0.05 3.75
N ARG A 104 -4.20 1.15 3.18
CA ARG A 104 -3.42 2.27 3.72
C ARG A 104 -4.02 2.72 5.06
N ILE A 105 -3.15 2.98 6.03
CA ILE A 105 -3.51 3.51 7.34
C ILE A 105 -2.70 4.78 7.66
N SER A 106 -3.10 5.50 8.71
CA SER A 106 -2.36 6.66 9.21
C SER A 106 -1.12 6.21 9.98
N LYS A 107 -0.17 7.15 10.17
CA LYS A 107 1.00 6.92 11.02
C LYS A 107 0.59 6.62 12.47
N ASP A 108 -0.40 7.34 13.01
CA ASP A 108 -0.84 7.15 14.39
C ASP A 108 -1.42 5.75 14.63
N GLU A 109 -2.19 5.22 13.66
CA GLU A 109 -2.69 3.85 13.73
C GLU A 109 -1.54 2.84 13.64
N TYR A 110 -0.59 3.06 12.73
CA TYR A 110 0.59 2.21 12.59
C TYR A 110 1.41 2.17 13.88
N ASP A 111 1.76 3.31 14.45
CA ASP A 111 2.56 3.42 15.67
C ASP A 111 1.87 2.71 16.85
N LYS A 112 0.53 2.84 16.95
CA LYS A 112 -0.26 2.16 17.98
C LYS A 112 -0.16 0.64 17.87
N ILE A 113 -0.37 0.10 16.67
CA ILE A 113 -0.31 -1.36 16.44
C ILE A 113 1.12 -1.87 16.60
N PHE A 114 2.10 -1.15 16.05
CA PHE A 114 3.52 -1.53 16.08
C PHE A 114 4.04 -1.61 17.51
N LYS A 115 3.68 -0.63 18.35
CA LYS A 115 4.01 -0.63 19.77
C LYS A 115 3.43 -1.85 20.48
N ALA A 116 2.15 -2.14 20.29
CA ALA A 116 1.48 -3.29 20.90
C ALA A 116 2.14 -4.63 20.49
N GLN A 117 2.48 -4.78 19.21
CA GLN A 117 3.18 -5.96 18.69
C GLN A 117 4.61 -6.09 19.24
N SER A 118 5.33 -4.97 19.36
CA SER A 118 6.70 -4.94 19.89
C SER A 118 6.73 -5.31 21.38
N GLU A 119 5.81 -4.78 22.17
CA GLU A 119 5.65 -5.13 23.59
C GLU A 119 5.31 -6.61 23.76
N ALA A 120 4.35 -7.12 22.98
CA ALA A 120 3.99 -8.53 23.00
C ALA A 120 5.22 -9.42 22.68
N LYS A 121 5.95 -9.13 21.60
CA LYS A 121 7.16 -9.88 21.22
C LYS A 121 8.22 -9.90 22.32
N ASN A 122 8.41 -8.80 23.04
CA ASN A 122 9.38 -8.71 24.14
C ASN A 122 8.91 -9.45 25.41
N SER A 123 7.61 -9.63 25.62
CA SER A 123 7.09 -10.36 26.79
C SER A 123 7.27 -11.88 26.73
N TYR A 124 7.58 -12.42 25.55
CA TYR A 124 7.81 -13.86 25.33
C TYR A 124 9.30 -14.24 25.21
N ASN A 125 10.22 -13.27 25.30
CA ASN A 125 11.68 -13.48 25.30
C ASN A 125 12.24 -13.24 26.70
#